data_AF-A0A9Q8HRL7-F1
#
_entry.id   AF-A0A9Q8HRL7-F1
#
_cell.length_a   1.000
_cell.length_b   1.000
_cell.length_c   1.000
_cell.angle_alpha   90.00
_cell.angle_beta   90.00
_cell.angle_gamma   90.00
#
_symmetry.space_group_name_H-M   'P 1'
#
loop_
_entity.id
_entity.type
_entity.pdbx_description
1 polymer ?
#
loop_
_entity_poly.entity_id
_entity_poly.type
_entity_poly.pdbx_seq_one_letter_code
_entity_poly.pdbx_strand_id
1 'polypeptide(L)'
;MLSANVKVKVQNFGRFLSNMVMPNIGAFIAWGFITALFIPTGWVPNETLGALVGPMITYLLPLLIGYTGGKLIGGDRGAVVGAITTMGVIVGSDIPMFLGAMIAGPLGGYAIKKFDRWVDGKIKSGFEMLVNNFSAGIIGMLCALLALVLIGPAVKALSVTLAAGVDVLVNAGLLPLTSIFVEPAKVLFLNNAINHGIFTPLGVQQSTEFGQSIFFLIEANPGPGLGILLAYIFFGRGSAKQTAGGAAIIHFFGGIHEIYFPYILMKPRLILAVIAGGMVGVLTLVLFNAGLRAPASPGSIFAVLLMTPPPAFVGVITSVIASCATSFAVASFLLKTDKQVGEAVSLEDATSQMKAMKMGSGKTELSGSDYSSLQTIYVSCDAGMGSSAMGASMLRKKVQSAGLDIRVVNCAINDLPAEARLVITHQDLTLRAKQQVPEATHLSLTNFLDNPFYDSLVSDIIDKSGAAQAGVEPVAAVEQPSAFKLQKEQIFLGLTAATKEDAIRFAGEQLVKAGFAKPDYVPAMFEREKLVSTYLGEGVAVPHGTIEAKDEVIKTGIVFCQYPDGVQFTDDEDGVAKLVIGIAAKNNEHIAVVTSITSALDSEESIELLTTTTDVEQVLALLK
;
A
#
# COMPACT_ATOMS: atom_id res chain seq x y z
N MET A 1 -7.14 28.47 0.28
CA MET A 1 -7.23 27.00 0.48
C MET A 1 -7.77 26.40 -0.80
N LEU A 2 -7.10 25.39 -1.38
CA LEU A 2 -7.60 24.68 -2.58
C LEU A 2 -8.89 23.94 -2.21
N SER A 3 -9.89 23.89 -3.09
CA SER A 3 -11.11 23.12 -2.84
C SER A 3 -10.78 21.63 -2.69
N ALA A 4 -11.56 20.90 -1.88
CA ALA A 4 -11.34 19.47 -1.60
C ALA A 4 -11.19 18.64 -2.90
N ASN A 5 -11.97 18.97 -3.94
CA ASN A 5 -11.90 18.32 -5.25
C ASN A 5 -10.57 18.56 -5.99
N VAL A 6 -9.98 19.74 -5.87
CA VAL A 6 -8.66 20.04 -6.48
C VAL A 6 -7.56 19.29 -5.73
N LYS A 7 -7.63 19.22 -4.39
CA LYS A 7 -6.69 18.44 -3.58
C LYS A 7 -6.68 16.97 -3.96
N VAL A 8 -7.86 16.35 -4.11
CA VAL A 8 -7.99 14.95 -4.51
C VAL A 8 -7.44 14.71 -5.92
N LYS A 9 -7.74 15.58 -6.88
CA LYS A 9 -7.19 15.47 -8.25
C LYS A 9 -5.67 15.56 -8.27
N VAL A 10 -5.09 16.51 -7.54
CA VAL A 10 -3.63 16.67 -7.43
C VAL A 10 -2.99 15.44 -6.77
N GLN A 11 -3.59 14.91 -5.70
CA GLN A 11 -3.11 13.69 -5.04
C GLN A 11 -3.20 12.46 -5.94
N ASN A 12 -4.27 12.32 -6.72
CA ASN A 12 -4.45 11.19 -7.65
C ASN A 12 -3.46 11.28 -8.81
N PHE A 13 -3.23 12.49 -9.34
CA PHE A 13 -2.22 12.73 -10.36
C PHE A 13 -0.81 12.44 -9.85
N GLY A 14 -0.46 12.93 -8.65
CA GLY A 14 0.82 12.63 -8.02
C GLY A 14 1.03 11.13 -7.79
N ARG A 15 0.01 10.41 -7.30
CA ARG A 15 0.05 8.95 -7.13
C ARG A 15 0.24 8.22 -8.46
N PHE A 16 -0.45 8.65 -9.52
CA PHE A 16 -0.26 8.08 -10.84
C PHE A 16 1.19 8.19 -11.30
N LEU A 17 1.80 9.37 -11.17
CA LEU A 17 3.21 9.60 -11.51
C LEU A 17 4.16 8.77 -10.64
N SER A 18 3.93 8.70 -9.32
CA SER A 18 4.75 7.87 -8.42
C SER A 18 4.67 6.38 -8.77
N ASN A 19 3.49 5.87 -9.11
CA ASN A 19 3.31 4.46 -9.49
C ASN A 19 4.01 4.09 -10.80
N MET A 20 4.40 5.07 -11.62
CA MET A 20 5.21 4.83 -12.81
C MET A 20 6.70 4.66 -12.48
N VAL A 21 7.19 5.31 -11.43
CA VAL A 21 8.62 5.35 -11.09
C VAL A 21 8.96 4.36 -9.97
N MET A 22 8.09 4.22 -8.96
CA MET A 22 8.35 3.46 -7.74
C MET A 22 8.67 1.97 -8.00
N PRO A 23 7.93 1.23 -8.86
CA PRO A 23 8.28 -0.16 -9.19
C PRO A 23 9.67 -0.31 -9.84
N ASN A 24 10.22 0.78 -10.36
CA ASN A 24 11.48 0.82 -11.08
C ASN A 24 12.64 1.39 -10.25
N ILE A 25 12.42 1.75 -8.98
CA ILE A 25 13.45 2.35 -8.11
C ILE A 25 14.70 1.48 -8.02
N GLY A 26 14.57 0.15 -8.01
CA GLY A 26 15.71 -0.75 -8.03
C GLY A 26 16.66 -0.51 -9.22
N ALA A 27 16.12 -0.18 -10.39
CA ALA A 27 16.92 0.17 -11.57
C ALA A 27 17.63 1.52 -11.42
N PHE A 28 16.97 2.52 -10.81
CA PHE A 28 17.60 3.81 -10.48
C PHE A 28 18.74 3.64 -9.48
N ILE A 29 18.55 2.79 -8.47
CA ILE A 29 19.59 2.48 -7.47
C ILE A 29 20.77 1.77 -8.13
N ALA A 30 20.52 0.76 -8.97
CA ALA A 30 21.58 0.05 -9.70
C ALA A 30 22.38 1.01 -10.60
N TRP A 31 21.69 1.87 -11.36
CA TRP A 31 22.33 2.93 -12.14
C TRP A 31 23.13 3.89 -11.25
N GLY A 32 22.59 4.28 -10.10
CA GLY A 32 23.24 5.15 -9.13
C GLY A 32 24.52 4.54 -8.57
N PHE A 33 24.53 3.25 -8.25
CA PHE A 33 25.73 2.53 -7.81
C PHE A 33 26.82 2.50 -8.88
N ILE A 34 26.46 2.15 -10.11
CA ILE A 34 27.41 2.12 -11.23
C ILE A 34 27.98 3.52 -11.45
N THR A 35 27.13 4.54 -11.38
CA THR A 35 27.53 5.95 -11.50
C THR A 35 28.45 6.37 -10.35
N ALA A 36 28.13 6.00 -9.12
CA ALA A 36 28.92 6.34 -7.95
C ALA A 36 30.30 5.67 -7.96
N LEU A 37 30.39 4.42 -8.44
CA LEU A 37 31.61 3.64 -8.42
C LEU A 37 32.51 3.93 -9.62
N PHE A 38 32.00 3.81 -10.84
CA PHE A 38 32.85 3.54 -12.02
C PHE A 38 33.06 4.71 -12.97
N ILE A 39 32.33 5.82 -12.86
CA ILE A 39 32.60 6.99 -13.70
C ILE A 39 33.96 7.62 -13.37
N PRO A 40 34.52 8.53 -14.20
CA PRO A 40 35.83 9.13 -13.94
C PRO A 40 35.97 9.82 -12.58
N THR A 41 34.88 10.39 -12.06
CA THR A 41 34.84 11.00 -10.72
C THR A 41 34.45 10.02 -9.61
N GLY A 42 34.10 8.78 -9.96
CA GLY A 42 33.61 7.74 -9.09
C GLY A 42 34.62 7.28 -8.02
N TRP A 43 34.17 6.45 -7.09
CA TRP A 43 35.02 5.92 -6.01
C TRP A 43 36.10 4.96 -6.52
N VAL A 44 35.78 4.17 -7.54
CA VAL A 44 36.67 3.20 -8.17
C VAL A 44 36.51 3.31 -9.69
N PRO A 45 37.02 4.38 -10.32
CA PRO A 45 36.80 4.65 -11.73
C PRO A 45 37.22 3.50 -12.64
N ASN A 46 36.38 3.15 -13.61
CA ASN A 46 36.63 2.11 -14.60
C ASN A 46 35.87 2.42 -15.88
N GLU A 47 36.58 2.68 -16.98
CA GLU A 47 35.96 3.09 -18.25
C GLU A 47 34.97 2.05 -18.80
N THR A 48 35.33 0.77 -18.77
CA THR A 48 34.50 -0.31 -19.29
C THR A 48 33.21 -0.48 -18.49
N LEU A 49 33.28 -0.47 -17.16
CA LEU A 49 32.10 -0.60 -16.30
C LEU A 49 31.27 0.69 -16.28
N GLY A 50 31.92 1.85 -16.32
CA GLY A 50 31.28 3.17 -16.40
C GLY A 50 30.50 3.37 -17.69
N ALA A 51 30.86 2.69 -18.79
CA ALA A 51 30.13 2.74 -20.05
C ALA A 51 28.67 2.26 -19.95
N LEU A 52 28.29 1.52 -18.89
CA LEU A 52 26.90 1.12 -18.61
C LEU A 52 26.00 2.30 -18.25
N VAL A 53 26.54 3.39 -17.69
CA VAL A 53 25.78 4.53 -17.19
C VAL A 53 24.93 5.16 -18.30
N GLY A 54 25.53 5.38 -19.48
CA GLY A 54 24.90 6.05 -20.63
C GLY A 54 23.67 5.29 -21.19
N PRO A 55 23.80 4.00 -21.54
CA PRO A 55 22.66 3.21 -21.99
C PRO A 55 21.56 3.04 -20.93
N MET A 56 21.92 2.92 -19.65
CA MET A 56 20.94 2.77 -18.59
C MET A 56 20.07 4.03 -18.43
N ILE A 57 20.69 5.20 -18.39
CA ILE A 57 19.95 6.47 -18.23
C ILE A 57 19.16 6.86 -19.48
N THR A 58 19.70 6.56 -20.67
CA THR A 58 19.09 6.96 -21.95
C THR A 58 17.95 6.03 -22.35
N TYR A 59 18.13 4.71 -22.16
CA TYR A 59 17.19 3.70 -22.64
C TYR A 59 16.48 2.99 -21.49
N LEU A 60 17.22 2.32 -20.61
CA LEU A 60 16.63 1.41 -19.62
C LEU A 60 15.61 2.12 -18.71
N LEU A 61 16.02 3.20 -18.05
CA LEU A 61 15.17 3.86 -17.05
C LEU A 61 13.92 4.52 -17.68
N PRO A 62 14.02 5.28 -18.79
CA PRO A 62 12.83 5.82 -19.45
C PRO A 62 11.91 4.72 -20.00
N LEU A 63 12.46 3.64 -20.59
CA LEU A 63 11.64 2.52 -21.08
C LEU A 63 10.87 1.82 -19.97
N LEU A 64 11.49 1.61 -18.80
CA LEU A 64 10.82 1.04 -17.63
C LEU A 64 9.66 1.91 -17.12
N ILE A 65 9.84 3.23 -17.10
CA ILE A 65 8.77 4.18 -16.78
C ILE A 65 7.65 4.11 -17.83
N GLY A 66 8.01 4.13 -19.11
CA GLY A 66 7.06 4.03 -20.22
C GLY A 66 6.24 2.74 -20.18
N TYR A 67 6.91 1.63 -19.94
CA TYR A 67 6.32 0.31 -19.76
C TYR A 67 5.34 0.30 -18.59
N THR A 68 5.75 0.81 -17.43
CA THR A 68 4.92 0.85 -16.23
C THR A 68 3.71 1.77 -16.41
N GLY A 69 3.91 2.95 -17.01
CA GLY A 69 2.82 3.89 -17.34
C GLY A 69 1.82 3.31 -18.33
N GLY A 70 2.31 2.64 -19.38
CA GLY A 70 1.47 1.91 -20.31
C GLY A 70 0.68 0.79 -19.62
N LYS A 71 1.31 0.06 -18.70
CA LYS A 71 0.69 -1.01 -17.91
C LYS A 71 -0.45 -0.50 -17.02
N LEU A 72 -0.24 0.63 -16.34
CA LEU A 72 -1.25 1.25 -15.47
C LEU A 72 -2.54 1.61 -16.23
N ILE A 73 -2.44 1.91 -17.53
CA ILE A 73 -3.60 2.25 -18.35
C ILE A 73 -4.18 1.03 -19.05
N GLY A 74 -3.36 0.27 -19.77
CA GLY A 74 -3.78 -0.77 -20.72
C GLY A 74 -3.37 -2.20 -20.36
N GLY A 75 -2.97 -2.48 -19.11
CA GLY A 75 -2.52 -3.80 -18.68
C GLY A 75 -1.24 -4.24 -19.40
N ASP A 76 -0.99 -5.55 -19.50
CA ASP A 76 0.28 -6.06 -20.05
C ASP A 76 0.51 -5.66 -21.52
N ARG A 77 -0.57 -5.58 -22.32
CA ARG A 77 -0.49 -5.08 -23.70
C ARG A 77 -0.16 -3.60 -23.73
N GLY A 78 -0.78 -2.82 -22.84
CA GLY A 78 -0.44 -1.42 -22.61
C GLY A 78 1.02 -1.23 -22.23
N ALA A 79 1.60 -2.16 -21.48
CA ALA A 79 3.00 -2.09 -21.07
C ALA A 79 3.95 -2.16 -22.27
N VAL A 80 3.75 -3.14 -23.15
CA VAL A 80 4.56 -3.30 -24.37
C VAL A 80 4.39 -2.11 -25.32
N VAL A 81 3.14 -1.69 -25.57
CA VAL A 81 2.86 -0.52 -26.44
C VAL A 81 3.41 0.77 -25.85
N GLY A 82 3.32 0.93 -24.53
CA GLY A 82 3.90 2.06 -23.80
C GLY A 82 5.42 2.12 -23.96
N ALA A 83 6.13 0.98 -23.84
CA ALA A 83 7.57 0.91 -24.07
C ALA A 83 7.95 1.28 -25.52
N ILE A 84 7.23 0.75 -26.51
CA ILE A 84 7.47 1.07 -27.94
C ILE A 84 7.25 2.58 -28.17
N THR A 85 6.16 3.13 -27.64
CA THR A 85 5.83 4.56 -27.77
C THR A 85 6.91 5.43 -27.12
N THR A 86 7.43 5.01 -25.96
CA THR A 86 8.54 5.69 -25.27
C THR A 86 9.84 5.67 -26.08
N MET A 87 10.11 4.61 -26.85
CA MET A 87 11.27 4.62 -27.74
C MET A 87 11.22 5.76 -28.75
N GLY A 88 10.02 6.13 -29.22
CA GLY A 88 9.80 7.27 -30.10
C GLY A 88 10.29 8.60 -29.50
N VAL A 89 9.99 8.88 -28.23
CA VAL A 89 10.49 10.09 -27.57
C VAL A 89 11.98 10.04 -27.29
N ILE A 90 12.53 8.87 -26.93
CA ILE A 90 13.97 8.70 -26.66
C ILE A 90 14.79 9.03 -27.91
N VAL A 91 14.43 8.46 -29.06
CA VAL A 91 15.15 8.73 -30.32
C VAL A 91 14.99 10.19 -30.77
N GLY A 92 13.87 10.83 -30.42
CA GLY A 92 13.60 12.21 -30.75
C GLY A 92 14.44 13.25 -29.98
N SER A 93 15.32 12.82 -29.05
CA SER A 93 16.12 13.75 -28.25
C SER A 93 17.45 13.20 -27.75
N ASP A 94 18.37 14.13 -27.52
CA ASP A 94 19.69 13.99 -26.92
C ASP A 94 19.71 14.01 -25.38
N ILE A 95 18.57 14.29 -24.73
CA ILE A 95 18.44 14.30 -23.26
C ILE A 95 17.66 13.06 -22.79
N PRO A 96 17.97 12.50 -21.61
CA PRO A 96 17.21 11.41 -21.04
C PRO A 96 15.71 11.73 -20.91
N MET A 97 14.86 10.94 -21.59
CA MET A 97 13.44 11.25 -21.79
C MET A 97 12.52 10.73 -20.66
N PHE A 98 12.83 11.05 -19.41
CA PHE A 98 12.01 10.65 -18.25
C PHE A 98 10.60 11.26 -18.33
N LEU A 99 10.50 12.59 -18.45
CA LEU A 99 9.21 13.28 -18.58
C LEU A 99 8.48 12.87 -19.87
N GLY A 100 9.23 12.65 -20.94
CA GLY A 100 8.71 12.13 -22.21
C GLY A 100 8.08 10.76 -22.03
N ALA A 101 8.76 9.84 -21.35
CA ALA A 101 8.24 8.51 -21.04
C ALA A 101 7.01 8.55 -20.13
N MET A 102 6.96 9.50 -19.20
CA MET A 102 5.81 9.70 -18.31
C MET A 102 4.54 10.12 -19.05
N ILE A 103 4.69 10.76 -20.21
CA ILE A 103 3.59 11.18 -21.08
C ILE A 103 3.30 10.10 -22.13
N ALA A 104 4.33 9.68 -22.86
CA ALA A 104 4.26 8.79 -24.00
C ALA A 104 3.78 7.38 -23.63
N GLY A 105 4.28 6.82 -22.53
CA GLY A 105 3.93 5.48 -22.07
C GLY A 105 2.42 5.30 -21.82
N PRO A 106 1.80 6.12 -20.95
CA PRO A 106 0.36 6.10 -20.72
C PRO A 106 -0.49 6.36 -21.97
N LEU A 107 -0.04 7.24 -22.89
CA LEU A 107 -0.73 7.49 -24.15
C LEU A 107 -0.72 6.25 -25.06
N GLY A 108 0.41 5.54 -25.15
CA GLY A 108 0.49 4.26 -25.85
C GLY A 108 -0.43 3.21 -25.22
N GLY A 109 -0.41 3.09 -23.89
CA GLY A 109 -1.33 2.22 -23.14
C GLY A 109 -2.80 2.56 -23.36
N TYR A 110 -3.14 3.84 -23.45
CA TYR A 110 -4.49 4.31 -23.74
C TYR A 110 -4.92 3.95 -25.18
N ALA A 111 -4.04 4.13 -26.16
CA ALA A 111 -4.33 3.83 -27.55
C ALA A 111 -4.67 2.34 -27.74
N ILE A 112 -3.88 1.43 -27.18
CA ILE A 112 -4.15 0.00 -27.28
C ILE A 112 -5.39 -0.41 -26.48
N LYS A 113 -5.59 0.13 -25.27
CA LYS A 113 -6.82 -0.11 -24.50
C LYS A 113 -8.07 0.28 -25.27
N LYS A 114 -8.03 1.39 -26.00
CA LYS A 114 -9.16 1.87 -26.80
C LYS A 114 -9.42 0.93 -27.98
N PHE A 115 -8.38 0.46 -28.65
CA PHE A 115 -8.49 -0.54 -29.69
C PHE A 115 -9.08 -1.85 -29.15
N ASP A 116 -8.59 -2.34 -28.01
CA ASP A 116 -9.04 -3.59 -27.39
C ASP A 116 -10.53 -3.57 -27.10
N ARG A 117 -11.03 -2.48 -26.50
CA ARG A 117 -12.47 -2.26 -26.30
C ARG A 117 -13.27 -2.20 -27.59
N TRP A 118 -12.66 -1.75 -28.69
CA TRP A 118 -13.35 -1.63 -29.97
C TRP A 118 -13.46 -2.98 -30.70
N VAL A 119 -12.49 -3.87 -30.52
CA VAL A 119 -12.48 -5.22 -31.13
C VAL A 119 -13.05 -6.32 -30.22
N ASP A 120 -13.36 -5.99 -28.97
CA ASP A 120 -13.94 -6.92 -28.02
C ASP A 120 -15.21 -7.61 -28.56
N GLY A 121 -15.29 -8.93 -28.41
CA GLY A 121 -16.34 -9.77 -28.97
C GLY A 121 -16.41 -9.87 -30.50
N LYS A 122 -15.52 -9.19 -31.26
CA LYS A 122 -15.51 -9.23 -32.74
C LYS A 122 -14.49 -10.17 -33.34
N ILE A 123 -13.54 -10.66 -32.53
CA ILE A 123 -12.45 -11.52 -32.97
C ILE A 123 -12.94 -12.97 -32.95
N LYS A 124 -12.77 -13.67 -34.09
CA LYS A 124 -13.10 -15.10 -34.19
C LYS A 124 -12.11 -15.94 -33.39
N SER A 125 -12.60 -17.04 -32.85
CA SER A 125 -11.75 -17.99 -32.12
C SER A 125 -10.62 -18.54 -33.01
N GLY A 126 -9.41 -18.58 -32.45
CA GLY A 126 -8.16 -18.95 -33.13
C GLY A 126 -7.40 -17.77 -33.74
N PHE A 127 -8.00 -16.58 -33.85
CA PHE A 127 -7.34 -15.37 -34.37
C PHE A 127 -6.93 -14.38 -33.27
N GLU A 128 -7.24 -14.65 -32.00
CA GLU A 128 -6.99 -13.72 -30.89
C GLU A 128 -5.52 -13.36 -30.77
N MET A 129 -4.62 -14.34 -30.82
CA MET A 129 -3.18 -14.09 -30.71
C MET A 129 -2.64 -13.25 -31.88
N LEU A 130 -3.15 -13.49 -33.10
CA LEU A 130 -2.77 -12.73 -34.28
C LEU A 130 -3.20 -11.26 -34.12
N VAL A 131 -4.48 -11.03 -33.80
CA VAL A 131 -5.01 -9.67 -33.61
C VAL A 131 -4.31 -8.98 -32.45
N ASN A 132 -4.11 -9.66 -31.31
CA ASN A 132 -3.49 -9.08 -30.12
C ASN A 132 -2.05 -8.62 -30.38
N ASN A 133 -1.24 -9.44 -31.05
CA ASN A 133 0.16 -9.11 -31.33
C ASN A 133 0.31 -8.09 -32.46
N PHE A 134 -0.40 -8.26 -33.58
CA PHE A 134 -0.29 -7.32 -34.71
C PHE A 134 -0.84 -5.94 -34.37
N SER A 135 -1.97 -5.85 -33.65
CA SER A 135 -2.49 -4.55 -33.24
C SER A 135 -1.56 -3.83 -32.26
N ALA A 136 -0.97 -4.54 -31.30
CA ALA A 136 0.03 -3.96 -30.40
C ALA A 136 1.25 -3.44 -31.17
N GLY A 137 1.75 -4.21 -32.15
CA GLY A 137 2.86 -3.80 -33.01
C GLY A 137 2.54 -2.58 -33.89
N ILE A 138 1.41 -2.59 -34.59
CA ILE A 138 1.00 -1.50 -35.49
C ILE A 138 0.69 -0.23 -34.72
N ILE A 139 -0.13 -0.33 -33.66
CA ILE A 139 -0.48 0.82 -32.82
C ILE A 139 0.76 1.36 -32.13
N GLY A 140 1.61 0.48 -31.58
CA GLY A 140 2.89 0.86 -30.99
C GLY A 140 3.78 1.62 -31.96
N MET A 141 3.93 1.12 -33.19
CA MET A 141 4.69 1.79 -34.25
C MET A 141 4.13 3.19 -34.55
N LEU A 142 2.82 3.32 -34.76
CA LEU A 142 2.19 4.61 -35.04
C LEU A 142 2.34 5.59 -33.87
N CYS A 143 2.13 5.12 -32.64
CA CYS A 143 2.31 5.91 -31.44
C CYS A 143 3.79 6.35 -31.27
N ALA A 144 4.76 5.48 -31.55
CA ALA A 144 6.18 5.83 -31.51
C ALA A 144 6.55 6.90 -32.54
N LEU A 145 6.06 6.79 -33.78
CA LEU A 145 6.28 7.80 -34.82
C LEU A 145 5.68 9.16 -34.42
N LEU A 146 4.45 9.15 -33.88
CA LEU A 146 3.81 10.37 -33.37
C LEU A 146 4.56 10.96 -32.17
N ALA A 147 5.01 10.11 -31.25
CA ALA A 147 5.76 10.52 -30.08
C ALA A 147 7.10 11.16 -30.47
N LEU A 148 7.79 10.62 -31.48
CA LEU A 148 9.02 11.17 -32.02
C LEU A 148 8.83 12.56 -32.62
N VAL A 149 7.77 12.76 -33.41
CA VAL A 149 7.55 14.02 -34.14
C VAL A 149 6.91 15.11 -33.27
N LEU A 150 6.04 14.73 -32.32
CA LEU A 150 5.26 15.69 -31.53
C LEU A 150 5.75 15.81 -30.08
N ILE A 151 5.85 14.69 -29.37
CA ILE A 151 6.10 14.69 -27.92
C ILE A 151 7.57 14.99 -27.63
N GLY A 152 8.51 14.40 -28.38
CA GLY A 152 9.95 14.60 -28.21
C GLY A 152 10.36 16.07 -28.24
N PRO A 153 10.07 16.82 -29.32
CA PRO A 153 10.39 18.25 -29.40
C PRO A 153 9.71 19.10 -28.33
N ALA A 154 8.44 18.80 -28.01
CA ALA A 154 7.69 19.54 -26.99
C ALA A 154 8.29 19.36 -25.59
N VAL A 155 8.64 18.12 -25.24
CA VAL A 155 9.28 17.81 -23.95
C VAL A 155 10.69 18.38 -23.89
N LYS A 156 11.47 18.33 -24.97
CA LYS A 156 12.78 18.99 -25.03
C LYS A 156 12.67 20.49 -24.78
N ALA A 157 11.75 21.18 -25.45
CA ALA A 157 11.51 22.61 -25.24
C ALA A 157 11.10 22.92 -23.79
N LEU A 158 10.22 22.08 -23.21
CA LEU A 158 9.80 22.21 -21.81
C LEU A 158 10.98 22.00 -20.85
N SER A 159 11.78 20.95 -21.04
CA SER A 159 12.94 20.65 -20.19
C SER A 159 13.98 21.77 -20.23
N VAL A 160 14.29 22.33 -21.41
CA VAL A 160 15.20 23.48 -21.54
C VAL A 160 14.64 24.70 -20.81
N THR A 161 13.34 24.96 -20.94
CA THR A 161 12.68 26.09 -20.23
C THR A 161 12.71 25.90 -18.72
N LEU A 162 12.45 24.69 -18.23
CA LEU A 162 12.51 24.35 -16.81
C LEU A 162 13.94 24.47 -16.26
N ALA A 163 14.94 23.96 -16.99
CA ALA A 163 16.34 24.11 -16.63
C ALA A 163 16.74 25.59 -16.53
N ALA A 164 16.36 26.42 -17.51
CA ALA A 164 16.60 27.86 -17.44
C ALA A 164 15.90 28.53 -16.26
N GLY A 165 14.66 28.14 -15.95
CA GLY A 165 13.92 28.64 -14.78
C GLY A 165 14.58 28.25 -13.45
N VAL A 166 15.12 27.04 -13.36
CA VAL A 166 15.94 26.59 -12.22
C VAL A 166 17.21 27.41 -12.10
N ASP A 167 17.93 27.63 -13.21
CA ASP A 167 19.17 28.40 -13.21
C ASP A 167 18.93 29.84 -12.73
N VAL A 168 17.79 30.44 -13.10
CA VAL A 168 17.38 31.75 -12.56
C VAL A 168 17.19 31.68 -11.05
N LEU A 169 16.53 30.64 -10.52
CA LEU A 169 16.34 30.49 -9.06
C LEU A 169 17.66 30.26 -8.33
N VAL A 170 18.59 29.52 -8.92
CA VAL A 170 19.94 29.30 -8.36
C VAL A 170 20.73 30.60 -8.35
N ASN A 171 20.80 31.29 -9.49
CA ASN A 171 21.55 32.54 -9.65
C ASN A 171 20.97 33.70 -8.83
N ALA A 172 19.65 33.74 -8.65
CA ALA A 172 18.99 34.70 -7.78
C ALA A 172 19.05 34.33 -6.28
N GLY A 173 19.64 33.16 -5.93
CA GLY A 173 19.70 32.67 -4.55
C GLY A 173 18.34 32.30 -3.95
N LEU A 174 17.34 32.06 -4.80
CA LEU A 174 15.94 31.81 -4.41
C LEU A 174 15.61 30.32 -4.26
N LEU A 175 16.49 29.41 -4.67
CA LEU A 175 16.29 27.96 -4.52
C LEU A 175 15.90 27.53 -3.08
N PRO A 176 16.45 28.12 -1.99
CA PRO A 176 16.00 27.83 -0.63
C PRO A 176 14.50 27.98 -0.40
N LEU A 177 13.85 28.94 -1.08
CA LEU A 177 12.42 29.22 -0.93
C LEU A 177 11.53 28.09 -1.45
N THR A 178 12.06 27.15 -2.24
CA THR A 178 11.32 25.95 -2.66
C THR A 178 10.82 25.14 -1.45
N SER A 179 11.52 25.20 -0.32
CA SER A 179 11.15 24.54 0.94
C SER A 179 9.80 25.00 1.49
N ILE A 180 9.34 26.21 1.15
CA ILE A 180 8.01 26.73 1.52
C ILE A 180 6.90 25.85 0.94
N PHE A 181 7.14 25.25 -0.22
CA PHE A 181 6.18 24.36 -0.88
C PHE A 181 6.48 22.90 -0.63
N VAL A 182 7.76 22.51 -0.67
CA VAL A 182 8.18 21.11 -0.56
C VAL A 182 7.89 20.56 0.83
N GLU A 183 8.25 21.26 1.91
CA GLU A 183 8.11 20.71 3.26
C GLU A 183 6.65 20.50 3.70
N PRO A 184 5.70 21.45 3.46
CA PRO A 184 4.29 21.18 3.69
C PRO A 184 3.75 20.04 2.82
N ALA A 185 4.19 19.97 1.56
CA ALA A 185 3.74 18.92 0.66
C ALA A 185 4.24 17.53 1.09
N LYS A 186 5.46 17.43 1.65
CA LYS A 186 6.00 16.20 2.25
C LYS A 186 5.09 15.72 3.38
N VAL A 187 4.77 16.58 4.34
CA VAL A 187 3.88 16.26 5.48
C VAL A 187 2.48 15.85 5.02
N LEU A 188 2.04 16.34 3.86
CA LEU A 188 0.79 15.95 3.21
C LEU A 188 0.90 14.70 2.31
N PHE A 189 1.98 13.92 2.45
CA PHE A 189 2.25 12.67 1.71
C PHE A 189 2.38 12.85 0.20
N LEU A 190 2.77 14.04 -0.25
CA LEU A 190 3.10 14.31 -1.65
C LEU A 190 4.61 14.14 -1.91
N ASN A 191 5.38 13.67 -0.93
CA ASN A 191 6.83 13.47 -1.02
C ASN A 191 7.20 12.53 -2.18
N ASN A 192 6.51 11.40 -2.35
CA ASN A 192 6.79 10.47 -3.45
C ASN A 192 6.47 11.05 -4.84
N ALA A 193 5.44 11.90 -4.93
CA ALA A 193 5.07 12.55 -6.18
C ALA A 193 6.08 13.64 -6.56
N ILE A 194 6.53 14.41 -5.57
CA ILE A 194 7.51 15.48 -5.75
C ILE A 194 8.91 14.90 -6.01
N ASN A 195 9.37 13.99 -5.16
CA ASN A 195 10.71 13.41 -5.27
C ASN A 195 10.84 12.57 -6.55
N HIS A 196 10.05 11.51 -6.69
CA HIS A 196 10.21 10.59 -7.82
C HIS A 196 9.56 11.08 -9.11
N GLY A 197 8.50 11.89 -9.03
CA GLY A 197 7.81 12.41 -10.20
C GLY A 197 8.41 13.69 -10.79
N ILE A 198 9.11 14.51 -9.99
CA ILE A 198 9.64 15.81 -10.45
C ILE A 198 11.15 15.90 -10.23
N PHE A 199 11.63 15.80 -8.99
CA PHE A 199 13.04 16.07 -8.69
C PHE A 199 14.01 14.99 -9.17
N THR A 200 13.62 13.72 -9.13
CA THR A 200 14.45 12.62 -9.62
C THR A 200 14.73 12.75 -11.12
N PRO A 201 13.73 12.92 -12.01
CA PRO A 201 13.96 13.20 -13.42
C PRO A 201 14.89 14.40 -13.67
N LEU A 202 14.62 15.53 -13.01
CA LEU A 202 15.43 16.75 -13.17
C LEU A 202 16.86 16.56 -12.66
N GLY A 203 17.01 15.91 -11.51
CA GLY A 203 18.31 15.64 -10.90
C GLY A 203 19.14 14.66 -11.70
N VAL A 204 18.50 13.66 -12.32
CA VAL A 204 19.17 12.71 -13.22
C VAL A 204 19.68 13.45 -14.46
N GLN A 205 18.87 14.33 -15.04
CA GLN A 205 19.30 15.16 -16.18
C GLN A 205 20.49 16.05 -15.80
N GLN A 206 20.40 16.77 -14.68
CA GLN A 206 21.48 17.66 -14.20
C GLN A 206 22.75 16.88 -13.82
N SER A 207 22.61 15.73 -13.15
CA SER A 207 23.76 14.93 -12.72
C SER A 207 24.50 14.28 -13.88
N THR A 208 23.85 14.11 -15.03
CA THR A 208 24.51 13.61 -16.25
C THR A 208 25.46 14.65 -16.82
N GLU A 209 25.07 15.91 -16.77
CA GLU A 209 25.86 17.03 -17.33
C GLU A 209 26.93 17.50 -16.33
N PHE A 210 26.59 17.62 -15.05
CA PHE A 210 27.44 18.22 -14.02
C PHE A 210 28.02 17.22 -13.01
N GLY A 211 27.70 15.92 -13.14
CA GLY A 211 28.18 14.86 -12.24
C GLY A 211 27.51 14.80 -10.86
N GLN A 212 26.62 15.74 -10.56
CA GLN A 212 25.81 15.79 -9.34
C GLN A 212 24.58 16.68 -9.51
N SER A 213 23.62 16.57 -8.59
CA SER A 213 22.45 17.44 -8.54
C SER A 213 21.97 17.72 -7.11
N ILE A 214 21.62 18.98 -6.86
CA ILE A 214 20.96 19.43 -5.61
C ILE A 214 19.54 18.84 -5.49
N PHE A 215 18.87 18.57 -6.62
CA PHE A 215 17.47 18.12 -6.63
C PHE A 215 17.24 16.82 -5.85
N PHE A 216 18.23 15.94 -5.83
CA PHE A 216 18.16 14.70 -5.06
C PHE A 216 18.12 14.91 -3.54
N LEU A 217 18.52 16.08 -3.04
CA LEU A 217 18.55 16.40 -1.60
C LEU A 217 17.45 17.36 -1.16
N ILE A 218 16.74 18.02 -2.07
CA ILE A 218 15.67 18.96 -1.68
C ILE A 218 14.59 18.25 -0.86
N GLU A 219 14.25 17.02 -1.22
CA GLU A 219 13.30 16.19 -0.47
C GLU A 219 14.02 15.22 0.48
N ALA A 220 15.07 14.53 0.02
CA ALA A 220 15.68 13.41 0.72
C ALA A 220 16.61 13.81 1.89
N ASN A 221 16.90 15.10 2.10
CA ASN A 221 17.72 15.53 3.23
C ASN A 221 17.05 15.16 4.56
N PRO A 222 17.66 14.29 5.40
CA PRO A 222 17.04 13.83 6.64
C PRO A 222 17.14 14.86 7.79
N GLY A 223 17.93 15.93 7.61
CA GLY A 223 18.19 16.93 8.64
C GLY A 223 16.93 17.60 9.22
N PRO A 224 16.02 18.18 8.41
CA PRO A 224 14.83 18.86 8.93
C PRO A 224 13.96 17.95 9.82
N GLY A 225 13.68 16.72 9.38
CA GLY A 225 12.89 15.75 10.14
C GLY A 225 13.58 15.29 11.42
N LEU A 226 14.90 15.06 11.38
CA LEU A 226 15.68 14.73 12.57
C LEU A 226 15.61 15.85 13.62
N GLY A 227 15.65 17.12 13.18
CA GLY A 227 15.53 18.27 14.08
C GLY A 227 14.20 18.30 14.85
N ILE A 228 13.08 17.94 14.20
CA ILE A 228 11.77 17.80 14.87
C ILE A 228 11.82 16.72 15.94
N LEU A 229 12.33 15.54 15.59
CA LEU A 229 12.35 14.39 16.49
C LEU A 229 13.26 14.64 17.70
N LEU A 230 14.43 15.25 17.50
CA LEU A 230 15.28 15.71 18.60
C LEU A 230 14.56 16.72 19.50
N ALA A 231 13.78 17.65 18.94
CA ALA A 231 13.02 18.61 19.74
C ALA A 231 11.97 17.91 20.62
N TYR A 232 11.33 16.85 20.13
CA TYR A 232 10.43 16.01 20.93
C TYR A 232 11.15 15.17 21.99
N ILE A 233 12.34 14.64 21.69
CA ILE A 233 13.17 13.91 22.67
C ILE A 233 13.51 14.79 23.87
N PHE A 234 13.92 16.05 23.64
CA PHE A 234 14.35 16.94 24.72
C PHE A 234 13.21 17.73 25.36
N PHE A 235 12.24 18.22 24.58
CA PHE A 235 11.21 19.17 25.02
C PHE A 235 9.77 18.68 24.82
N GLY A 236 9.58 17.50 24.22
CA GLY A 236 8.27 16.85 24.12
C GLY A 236 7.74 16.39 25.48
N ARG A 237 6.50 15.93 25.49
CA ARG A 237 5.82 15.38 26.68
C ARG A 237 5.00 14.15 26.28
N GLY A 238 4.70 13.29 27.25
CA GLY A 238 3.86 12.10 27.05
C GLY A 238 4.45 11.07 26.09
N SER A 239 3.57 10.34 25.39
CA SER A 239 3.92 9.28 24.44
C SER A 239 4.80 9.78 23.28
N ALA A 240 4.58 11.01 22.80
CA ALA A 240 5.40 11.60 21.75
C ALA A 240 6.88 11.75 22.16
N LYS A 241 7.19 12.03 23.44
CA LYS A 241 8.60 12.06 23.90
C LYS A 241 9.20 10.65 23.93
N GLN A 242 8.44 9.68 24.41
CA GLN A 242 8.91 8.29 24.58
C GLN A 242 9.20 7.62 23.23
N THR A 243 8.39 7.89 22.22
CA THR A 243 8.50 7.29 20.88
C THR A 243 9.48 8.00 19.95
N ALA A 244 9.75 9.30 20.17
CA ALA A 244 10.58 10.11 19.27
C ALA A 244 12.01 9.58 19.10
N GLY A 245 12.57 8.92 20.12
CA GLY A 245 13.90 8.29 20.05
C GLY A 245 13.97 7.19 18.99
N GLY A 246 13.02 6.24 19.03
CA GLY A 246 12.91 5.18 18.03
C GLY A 246 12.61 5.73 16.64
N ALA A 247 11.69 6.70 16.54
CA ALA A 247 11.38 7.37 15.29
C ALA A 247 12.60 8.08 14.69
N ALA A 248 13.49 8.68 15.49
CA ALA A 248 14.70 9.35 15.01
C ALA A 248 15.68 8.37 14.36
N ILE A 249 15.82 7.17 14.92
CA ILE A 249 16.68 6.12 14.37
C ILE A 249 16.12 5.65 13.02
N ILE A 250 14.83 5.31 12.98
CA ILE A 250 14.15 4.82 11.77
C ILE A 250 14.17 5.89 10.67
N HIS A 251 13.94 7.16 11.02
CA HIS A 251 14.01 8.29 10.10
C HIS A 251 15.41 8.46 9.52
N PHE A 252 16.41 8.67 10.38
CA PHE A 252 17.73 9.10 9.96
C PHE A 252 18.56 8.00 9.32
N PHE A 253 18.56 6.80 9.92
CA PHE A 253 19.31 5.64 9.44
C PHE A 253 18.50 4.76 8.51
N GLY A 254 17.20 4.59 8.77
CA GLY A 254 16.31 3.82 7.90
C GLY A 254 15.85 4.60 6.67
N GLY A 255 15.86 5.94 6.71
CA GLY A 255 15.45 6.78 5.59
C GLY A 255 13.94 6.80 5.33
N ILE A 256 13.14 6.47 6.35
CA ILE A 256 11.67 6.53 6.29
C ILE A 256 11.22 7.88 6.81
N HIS A 257 11.09 8.86 5.91
CA HIS A 257 10.79 10.25 6.26
C HIS A 257 9.37 10.41 6.78
N GLU A 258 8.45 9.52 6.45
CA GLU A 258 7.07 9.58 6.91
C GLU A 258 6.95 9.47 8.44
N ILE A 259 7.90 8.83 9.12
CA ILE A 259 7.80 8.55 10.56
C ILE A 259 7.77 9.81 11.44
N TYR A 260 8.30 10.95 10.96
CA TYR A 260 8.25 12.21 11.70
C TYR A 260 7.01 13.06 11.41
N PHE A 261 6.22 12.74 10.38
CA PHE A 261 5.05 13.53 10.01
C PHE A 261 3.96 13.56 11.10
N PRO A 262 3.66 12.49 11.88
CA PRO A 262 2.64 12.55 12.93
C PRO A 262 2.98 13.59 13.98
N TYR A 263 4.27 13.72 14.33
CA TYR A 263 4.76 14.73 15.27
C TYR A 263 4.46 16.15 14.79
N ILE A 264 4.52 16.40 13.48
CA ILE A 264 4.13 17.69 12.89
C ILE A 264 2.60 17.83 12.84
N LEU A 265 1.86 16.77 12.51
CA LEU A 265 0.39 16.80 12.45
C LEU A 265 -0.25 17.04 13.82
N MET A 266 0.34 16.52 14.90
CA MET A 266 -0.07 16.84 16.28
C MET A 266 0.04 18.33 16.59
N LYS A 267 1.05 19.01 16.01
CA LYS A 267 1.31 20.43 16.20
C LYS A 267 1.68 21.12 14.88
N PRO A 268 0.70 21.47 14.03
CA PRO A 268 0.95 21.94 12.66
C PRO A 268 1.86 23.17 12.55
N ARG A 269 2.01 23.97 13.62
CA ARG A 269 2.99 25.08 13.67
C ARG A 269 4.43 24.60 13.47
N LEU A 270 4.74 23.35 13.78
CA LEU A 270 6.06 22.74 13.54
C LEU A 270 6.43 22.63 12.06
N ILE A 271 5.47 22.82 11.14
CA ILE A 271 5.78 22.99 9.71
C ILE A 271 6.77 24.13 9.48
N LEU A 272 6.71 25.21 10.28
CA LEU A 272 7.66 26.32 10.19
C LEU A 272 9.10 25.89 10.48
N ALA A 273 9.29 24.92 11.38
CA ALA A 273 10.60 24.41 11.73
C ALA A 273 11.23 23.60 10.59
N VAL A 274 10.45 22.72 9.94
CA VAL A 274 10.94 21.98 8.77
C VAL A 274 11.16 22.87 7.55
N ILE A 275 10.32 23.90 7.33
CA ILE A 275 10.56 24.91 6.28
C ILE A 275 11.89 25.63 6.54
N ALA A 276 12.12 26.13 7.74
CA ALA A 276 13.35 26.83 8.09
C ALA A 276 14.58 25.91 7.96
N GLY A 277 14.48 24.67 8.45
CA GLY A 277 15.52 23.66 8.30
C GLY A 277 15.83 23.35 6.83
N GLY A 278 14.79 23.11 6.01
CA GLY A 278 14.92 22.85 4.58
C GLY A 278 15.55 24.03 3.82
N MET A 279 15.12 25.26 4.12
CA MET A 279 15.71 26.48 3.54
C MET A 279 17.21 26.57 3.83
N VAL A 280 17.63 26.37 5.08
CA VAL A 280 19.05 26.41 5.47
C VAL A 280 19.84 25.28 4.81
N GLY A 281 19.24 24.08 4.71
CA GLY A 281 19.83 22.95 4.01
C GLY A 281 20.10 23.22 2.55
N VAL A 282 19.09 23.69 1.83
CA VAL A 282 19.19 24.02 0.40
C VAL A 282 20.17 25.18 0.20
N LEU A 283 20.14 26.21 1.06
CA LEU A 283 21.09 27.32 1.00
C LEU A 283 22.53 26.83 1.15
N THR A 284 22.77 25.90 2.09
CA THR A 284 24.11 25.32 2.31
C THR A 284 24.56 24.54 1.08
N LEU A 285 23.69 23.77 0.45
CA LEU A 285 24.02 23.05 -0.79
C LEU A 285 24.36 23.99 -1.95
N VAL A 286 23.63 25.11 -2.08
CA VAL A 286 23.92 26.15 -3.08
C VAL A 286 25.29 26.80 -2.81
N LEU A 287 25.58 27.17 -1.56
CA LEU A 287 26.85 27.81 -1.19
C LEU A 287 28.07 26.92 -1.41
N PHE A 288 27.92 25.61 -1.19
CA PHE A 288 29.00 24.64 -1.39
C PHE A 288 29.01 24.01 -2.79
N ASN A 289 28.05 24.37 -3.66
CA ASN A 289 27.80 23.71 -4.95
C ASN A 289 27.81 22.17 -4.82
N ALA A 290 27.07 21.66 -3.84
CA ALA A 290 27.07 20.26 -3.43
C ALA A 290 25.75 19.57 -3.75
N GLY A 291 25.81 18.34 -4.24
CA GLY A 291 24.65 17.51 -4.57
C GLY A 291 24.95 16.02 -4.51
N LEU A 292 24.05 15.20 -5.03
CA LEU A 292 24.24 13.74 -5.15
C LEU A 292 24.39 13.32 -6.60
N ARG A 293 25.01 12.17 -6.85
CA ARG A 293 25.12 11.56 -8.19
C ARG A 293 23.83 10.90 -8.66
N ALA A 294 23.02 10.45 -7.71
CA ALA A 294 21.80 9.71 -7.95
C ALA A 294 20.83 9.90 -6.78
N PRO A 295 19.55 9.56 -6.95
CA PRO A 295 18.57 9.59 -5.86
C PRO A 295 19.01 8.72 -4.68
N ALA A 296 18.89 9.24 -3.45
CA ALA A 296 19.03 8.45 -2.24
C ALA A 296 17.69 7.76 -1.94
N SER A 297 17.64 6.42 -2.04
CA SER A 297 16.43 5.64 -1.76
C SER A 297 16.77 4.33 -1.04
N PRO A 298 16.25 4.10 0.19
CA PRO A 298 15.54 5.06 1.04
C PRO A 298 16.37 6.33 1.31
N GLY A 299 15.73 7.41 1.74
CA GLY A 299 16.40 8.70 2.01
C GLY A 299 17.26 8.72 3.28
N SER A 300 17.96 7.62 3.57
CA SER A 300 18.80 7.46 4.76
C SER A 300 20.10 8.23 4.63
N ILE A 301 20.71 8.58 5.77
CA ILE A 301 22.04 9.21 5.76
C ILE A 301 23.08 8.33 5.07
N PHE A 302 22.98 6.99 5.18
CA PHE A 302 23.88 6.07 4.50
C PHE A 302 23.76 6.19 2.98
N ALA A 303 22.53 6.20 2.45
CA ALA A 303 22.30 6.37 1.02
C ALA A 303 22.76 7.75 0.54
N VAL A 304 22.48 8.81 1.31
CA VAL A 304 22.94 10.17 1.02
C VAL A 304 24.46 10.24 0.92
N LEU A 305 25.19 9.75 1.93
CA LEU A 305 26.66 9.79 1.93
C LEU A 305 27.25 8.93 0.82
N LEU A 306 26.66 7.78 0.54
CA LEU A 306 27.14 6.87 -0.51
C LEU A 306 26.99 7.46 -1.92
N MET A 307 25.89 8.19 -2.17
CA MET A 307 25.64 8.88 -3.43
C MET A 307 26.34 10.25 -3.54
N THR A 308 27.01 10.69 -2.49
CA THR A 308 27.74 11.96 -2.46
C THR A 308 29.07 11.82 -3.21
N PRO A 309 29.36 12.67 -4.21
CA PRO A 309 30.68 12.68 -4.84
C PRO A 309 31.75 13.20 -3.86
N PRO A 310 33.02 12.73 -3.95
CA PRO A 310 34.10 13.12 -3.03
C PRO A 310 34.20 14.63 -2.72
N PRO A 311 34.14 15.56 -3.70
CA PRO A 311 34.25 17.00 -3.41
C PRO A 311 33.03 17.60 -2.69
N ALA A 312 31.86 16.94 -2.73
CA ALA A 312 30.62 17.48 -2.16
C ALA A 312 30.38 17.06 -0.70
N PHE A 313 31.19 16.16 -0.13
CA PHE A 313 31.00 15.62 1.23
C PHE A 313 30.82 16.70 2.29
N VAL A 314 31.69 17.72 2.28
CA VAL A 314 31.63 18.80 3.26
C VAL A 314 30.31 19.56 3.12
N GLY A 315 29.89 19.89 1.90
CA GLY A 315 28.64 20.59 1.64
C GLY A 315 27.40 19.78 2.04
N VAL A 316 27.36 18.50 1.68
CA VAL A 316 26.24 17.61 2.01
C VAL A 316 26.13 17.38 3.52
N ILE A 317 27.23 17.03 4.20
CA ILE A 317 27.22 16.81 5.66
C ILE A 317 26.82 18.09 6.39
N THR A 318 27.41 19.23 6.00
CA THR A 318 27.07 20.53 6.60
C THR A 318 25.60 20.88 6.37
N SER A 319 25.07 20.60 5.18
CA SER A 319 23.65 20.80 4.89
C SER A 319 22.74 20.00 5.82
N VAL A 320 23.03 18.71 6.04
CA VAL A 320 22.25 17.85 6.95
C VAL A 320 22.32 18.38 8.38
N ILE A 321 23.52 18.71 8.87
CA ILE A 321 23.72 19.21 10.23
C ILE A 321 23.04 20.57 10.44
N ALA A 322 23.24 21.52 9.52
CA ALA A 322 22.67 22.85 9.59
C ALA A 322 21.13 22.81 9.53
N SER A 323 20.57 22.00 8.63
CA SER A 323 19.12 21.78 8.54
C SER A 323 18.55 21.22 9.84
N CYS A 324 19.23 20.23 10.42
CA CYS A 324 18.85 19.62 11.69
C CYS A 324 18.91 20.61 12.83
N ALA A 325 20.00 21.36 12.97
CA ALA A 325 20.18 22.36 14.02
C ALA A 325 19.12 23.47 13.93
N THR A 326 18.86 24.00 12.73
CA THR A 326 17.83 25.02 12.51
C THR A 326 16.44 24.49 12.83
N SER A 327 16.06 23.34 12.29
CA SER A 327 14.75 22.72 12.56
C SER A 327 14.59 22.44 14.07
N PHE A 328 15.61 21.87 14.72
CA PHE A 328 15.62 21.64 16.15
C PHE A 328 15.45 22.92 16.97
N ALA A 329 16.17 23.99 16.65
CA ALA A 329 16.09 25.25 17.37
C ALA A 329 14.69 25.88 17.27
N VAL A 330 14.12 25.95 16.05
CA VAL A 330 12.79 26.50 15.82
C VAL A 330 11.72 25.63 16.47
N ALA A 331 11.78 24.31 16.31
CA ALA A 331 10.84 23.38 16.93
C ALA A 331 10.90 23.43 18.46
N SER A 332 12.10 23.48 19.05
CA SER A 332 12.29 23.61 20.49
C SER A 332 11.67 24.89 21.04
N PHE A 333 11.81 26.01 20.33
CA PHE A 333 11.17 27.27 20.71
C PHE A 333 9.64 27.16 20.63
N LEU A 334 9.10 26.62 19.54
CA LEU A 334 7.66 26.43 19.35
C LEU A 334 7.05 25.48 20.39
N LEU A 335 7.75 24.40 20.74
CA LEU A 335 7.29 23.45 21.76
C LEU A 335 7.30 24.05 23.17
N LYS A 336 8.27 24.92 23.48
CA LYS A 336 8.38 25.58 24.80
C LYS A 336 7.38 26.73 25.00
N THR A 337 7.06 27.44 23.94
CA THR A 337 6.16 28.61 23.97
C THR A 337 4.68 28.22 23.95
N ASP A 338 4.39 26.94 23.77
CA ASP A 338 3.04 26.41 23.72
C ASP A 338 2.43 26.35 25.13
N LYS A 339 1.63 27.35 25.48
CA LYS A 339 0.74 27.32 26.64
C LYS A 339 -0.44 26.41 26.30
N GLN A 340 -0.69 25.41 27.16
CA GLN A 340 -1.81 24.47 27.03
C GLN A 340 -3.12 25.21 26.71
N VAL A 341 -3.57 25.16 25.45
CA VAL A 341 -4.91 25.56 25.05
C VAL A 341 -5.36 24.59 23.95
N GLY A 342 -6.32 23.72 24.30
CA GLY A 342 -7.00 22.80 23.38
C GLY A 342 -6.41 21.38 23.35
N GLU A 343 -7.30 20.38 23.35
CA GLU A 343 -6.99 18.94 23.25
C GLU A 343 -5.80 18.69 22.33
N ALA A 344 -4.68 18.26 22.92
CA ALA A 344 -3.54 17.82 22.13
C ALA A 344 -3.98 16.54 21.41
N VAL A 345 -4.13 16.63 20.08
CA VAL A 345 -4.31 15.47 19.21
C VAL A 345 -3.25 14.44 19.60
N SER A 346 -3.70 13.24 19.99
CA SER A 346 -2.79 12.19 20.46
C SER A 346 -1.88 11.74 19.32
N LEU A 347 -0.75 11.10 19.64
CA LEU A 347 0.14 10.59 18.59
C LEU A 347 -0.58 9.52 17.77
N GLU A 348 -1.45 8.76 18.43
CA GLU A 348 -2.33 7.74 17.87
C GLU A 348 -3.31 8.37 16.86
N ASP A 349 -3.96 9.49 17.21
CA ASP A 349 -4.86 10.23 16.32
C ASP A 349 -4.13 10.86 15.13
N ALA A 350 -2.93 11.41 15.35
CA ALA A 350 -2.13 11.96 14.26
C ALA A 350 -1.65 10.86 13.30
N THR A 351 -1.33 9.68 13.83
CA THR A 351 -0.95 8.50 13.05
C THR A 351 -2.14 7.96 12.25
N SER A 352 -3.34 7.94 12.83
CA SER A 352 -4.56 7.54 12.12
C SER A 352 -4.92 8.52 11.00
N GLN A 353 -4.80 9.83 11.25
CA GLN A 353 -4.95 10.87 10.22
C GLN A 353 -3.92 10.72 9.09
N MET A 354 -2.66 10.43 9.42
CA MET A 354 -1.62 10.10 8.43
C MET A 354 -2.05 8.93 7.54
N LYS A 355 -2.51 7.82 8.14
CA LYS A 355 -2.93 6.62 7.38
C LYS A 355 -4.03 7.00 6.38
N ALA A 356 -5.02 7.76 6.85
CA ALA A 356 -6.09 8.28 6.00
C ALA A 356 -5.61 9.22 4.88
N MET A 357 -4.55 10.03 5.10
CA MET A 357 -4.00 10.91 4.06
C MET A 357 -3.14 10.17 3.04
N LYS A 358 -2.33 9.19 3.47
CA LYS A 358 -1.50 8.34 2.59
C LYS A 358 -2.35 7.48 1.66
N MET A 359 -3.51 7.04 2.14
CA MET A 359 -4.51 6.30 1.36
C MET A 359 -5.31 7.20 0.40
N GLY A 360 -5.09 8.51 0.42
CA GLY A 360 -5.98 9.50 -0.17
C GLY A 360 -7.20 9.69 0.69
N SER A 361 -7.70 10.92 0.78
CA SER A 361 -8.95 11.24 1.44
C SER A 361 -10.10 10.37 0.90
N GLY A 362 -10.26 9.23 1.57
CA GLY A 362 -11.40 8.37 1.71
C GLY A 362 -11.71 8.22 3.19
N LYS A 363 -11.50 9.28 3.99
CA LYS A 363 -12.55 9.61 4.95
C LYS A 363 -13.72 10.02 4.07
N THR A 364 -14.59 9.06 3.78
CA THR A 364 -15.98 9.39 3.56
C THR A 364 -16.43 9.99 4.88
N GLU A 365 -16.31 11.32 5.00
CA GLU A 365 -17.36 12.03 5.71
C GLU A 365 -18.65 11.48 5.12
N LEU A 366 -19.51 10.93 5.97
CA LEU A 366 -20.86 10.56 5.59
C LEU A 366 -21.65 11.84 5.33
N SER A 367 -21.20 12.63 4.36
CA SER A 367 -21.85 13.84 3.88
C SER A 367 -22.87 13.42 2.85
N GLY A 368 -24.12 13.34 3.29
CA GLY A 368 -25.28 13.56 2.43
C GLY A 368 -25.79 12.40 1.59
N SER A 369 -25.50 11.14 1.93
CA SER A 369 -26.24 10.02 1.34
C SER A 369 -27.59 9.85 2.04
N ASP A 370 -28.66 10.20 1.33
CA ASP A 370 -30.02 9.84 1.71
C ASP A 370 -30.19 8.32 1.56
N TYR A 371 -30.20 7.60 2.70
CA TYR A 371 -30.34 6.15 2.75
C TYR A 371 -31.80 5.69 2.73
N SER A 372 -32.77 6.60 2.63
CA SER A 372 -34.21 6.30 2.68
C SER A 372 -34.70 5.33 1.58
N SER A 373 -33.94 5.18 0.49
CA SER A 373 -34.26 4.29 -0.65
C SER A 373 -33.27 3.12 -0.82
N LEU A 374 -32.41 2.86 0.18
CA LEU A 374 -31.37 1.84 0.08
C LEU A 374 -31.94 0.44 0.36
N GLN A 375 -32.17 -0.35 -0.69
CA GLN A 375 -32.66 -1.74 -0.58
C GLN A 375 -31.55 -2.79 -0.59
N THR A 376 -30.37 -2.49 -1.17
CA THR A 376 -29.28 -3.46 -1.30
C THR A 376 -27.91 -2.82 -1.17
N ILE A 377 -27.03 -3.46 -0.38
CA ILE A 377 -25.61 -3.12 -0.22
C ILE A 377 -24.78 -4.21 -0.89
N TYR A 378 -23.86 -3.81 -1.76
CA TYR A 378 -22.95 -4.71 -2.46
C TYR A 378 -21.56 -4.67 -1.82
N VAL A 379 -21.06 -5.79 -1.32
CA VAL A 379 -19.67 -5.92 -0.87
C VAL A 379 -18.88 -6.63 -1.96
N SER A 380 -17.85 -6.01 -2.50
CA SER A 380 -17.19 -6.49 -3.71
C SER A 380 -15.68 -6.61 -3.57
N CYS A 381 -15.12 -7.65 -4.19
CA CYS A 381 -13.69 -7.84 -4.39
C CYS A 381 -13.45 -8.35 -5.83
N ASP A 382 -12.18 -8.50 -6.25
CA ASP A 382 -11.84 -8.82 -7.64
C ASP A 382 -12.58 -10.04 -8.20
N ALA A 383 -12.66 -11.13 -7.41
CA ALA A 383 -13.34 -12.37 -7.78
C ALA A 383 -14.70 -12.57 -7.11
N GLY A 384 -15.14 -11.67 -6.22
CA GLY A 384 -16.41 -11.80 -5.49
C GLY A 384 -16.46 -12.94 -4.46
N MET A 385 -15.34 -13.60 -4.19
CA MET A 385 -15.20 -14.76 -3.30
C MET A 385 -14.13 -14.51 -2.23
N GLY A 386 -14.30 -15.12 -1.05
CA GLY A 386 -13.41 -14.94 0.09
C GLY A 386 -13.68 -13.68 0.90
N SER A 387 -12.83 -12.66 0.75
CA SER A 387 -12.83 -11.47 1.61
C SER A 387 -14.10 -10.60 1.52
N SER A 388 -14.66 -10.43 0.32
CA SER A 388 -15.95 -9.74 0.14
C SER A 388 -17.14 -10.54 0.70
N ALA A 389 -17.05 -11.88 0.68
CA ALA A 389 -18.08 -12.74 1.27
C ALA A 389 -18.06 -12.68 2.81
N MET A 390 -16.87 -12.60 3.42
CA MET A 390 -16.71 -12.38 4.85
C MET A 390 -17.29 -11.01 5.26
N GLY A 391 -16.89 -9.93 4.58
CA GLY A 391 -17.42 -8.60 4.88
C GLY A 391 -18.93 -8.47 4.66
N ALA A 392 -19.48 -9.09 3.61
CA ALA A 392 -20.93 -9.15 3.39
C ALA A 392 -21.66 -9.88 4.51
N SER A 393 -21.08 -10.96 5.03
CA SER A 393 -21.70 -11.76 6.10
C SER A 393 -21.72 -11.00 7.42
N MET A 394 -20.62 -10.32 7.77
CA MET A 394 -20.55 -9.46 8.95
C MET A 394 -21.54 -8.30 8.89
N LEU A 395 -21.58 -7.59 7.76
CA LEU A 395 -22.52 -6.48 7.58
C LEU A 395 -23.97 -6.98 7.56
N ARG A 396 -24.25 -8.13 6.96
CA ARG A 396 -25.59 -8.75 6.98
C ARG A 396 -26.07 -9.00 8.40
N LYS A 397 -25.21 -9.56 9.26
CA LYS A 397 -25.52 -9.81 10.67
C LYS A 397 -25.84 -8.51 11.40
N LYS A 398 -25.02 -7.46 11.23
CA LYS A 398 -25.23 -6.16 11.88
C LYS A 398 -26.49 -5.43 11.39
N VAL A 399 -26.77 -5.45 10.09
CA VAL A 399 -28.00 -4.88 9.49
C VAL A 399 -29.25 -5.61 10.02
N GLN A 400 -29.21 -6.94 10.14
CA GLN A 400 -30.30 -7.73 10.71
C GLN A 400 -30.49 -7.47 12.21
N SER A 401 -29.41 -7.42 13.00
CA SER A 401 -29.47 -7.09 14.43
C SER A 401 -30.01 -5.67 14.68
N ALA A 402 -29.80 -4.75 13.75
CA ALA A 402 -30.33 -3.40 13.77
C ALA A 402 -31.80 -3.29 13.29
N GLY A 403 -32.41 -4.39 12.83
CA GLY A 403 -33.80 -4.39 12.34
C GLY A 403 -34.00 -3.66 11.01
N LEU A 404 -32.94 -3.48 10.21
CA LEU A 404 -33.00 -2.79 8.92
C LEU A 404 -33.40 -3.77 7.80
N ASP A 405 -34.41 -3.42 7.00
CA ASP A 405 -34.83 -4.21 5.82
C ASP A 405 -33.95 -3.92 4.59
N ILE A 406 -32.65 -4.23 4.70
CA ILE A 406 -31.65 -3.97 3.66
C ILE A 406 -30.92 -5.28 3.32
N ARG A 407 -30.89 -5.64 2.03
CA ARG A 407 -30.23 -6.85 1.56
C ARG A 407 -28.73 -6.62 1.41
N VAL A 408 -27.89 -7.49 1.99
CA VAL A 408 -26.42 -7.42 1.81
C VAL A 408 -25.95 -8.59 0.93
N VAL A 409 -25.28 -8.27 -0.17
CA VAL A 409 -24.85 -9.24 -1.20
C VAL A 409 -23.36 -9.07 -1.50
N ASN A 410 -22.64 -10.17 -1.71
CA ASN A 410 -21.28 -10.13 -2.26
C ASN A 410 -21.28 -10.49 -3.75
N CYS A 411 -20.45 -9.81 -4.53
CA CYS A 411 -20.24 -10.14 -5.95
C CYS A 411 -18.85 -9.69 -6.41
N ALA A 412 -18.40 -10.19 -7.58
CA ALA A 412 -17.18 -9.69 -8.19
C ALA A 412 -17.39 -8.25 -8.69
N ILE A 413 -16.31 -7.47 -8.77
CA ILE A 413 -16.42 -6.06 -9.23
C ILE A 413 -16.97 -5.98 -10.64
N ASN A 414 -16.61 -6.94 -11.50
CA ASN A 414 -17.09 -6.99 -12.88
C ASN A 414 -18.60 -7.31 -12.96
N ASP A 415 -19.17 -7.92 -11.92
CA ASP A 415 -20.57 -8.35 -11.84
C ASP A 415 -21.44 -7.35 -11.06
N LEU A 416 -20.89 -6.17 -10.71
CA LEU A 416 -21.67 -5.12 -10.05
C LEU A 416 -22.79 -4.63 -10.99
N PRO A 417 -24.06 -4.67 -10.55
CA PRO A 417 -25.18 -4.23 -11.36
C PRO A 417 -25.17 -2.71 -11.51
N ALA A 418 -25.62 -2.20 -12.66
CA ALA A 418 -25.59 -0.77 -12.98
C ALA A 418 -26.43 0.08 -12.01
N GLU A 419 -27.47 -0.53 -11.43
CA GLU A 419 -28.36 0.06 -10.44
C GLU A 419 -27.82 0.02 -8.99
N ALA A 420 -26.60 -0.49 -8.77
CA ALA A 420 -25.99 -0.52 -7.44
C ALA A 420 -25.91 0.91 -6.86
N ARG A 421 -26.50 1.12 -5.68
CA ARG A 421 -26.51 2.43 -5.00
C ARG A 421 -25.45 2.56 -3.91
N LEU A 422 -25.06 1.44 -3.28
CA LEU A 422 -23.99 1.38 -2.28
C LEU A 422 -23.10 0.18 -2.52
N VAL A 423 -21.80 0.43 -2.69
CA VAL A 423 -20.77 -0.56 -2.93
C VAL A 423 -19.65 -0.41 -1.89
N ILE A 424 -19.24 -1.52 -1.29
CA ILE A 424 -18.16 -1.59 -0.29
C ILE A 424 -17.04 -2.46 -0.87
N THR A 425 -15.83 -1.94 -0.93
CA THR A 425 -14.66 -2.65 -1.49
C THR A 425 -13.42 -2.47 -0.64
N HIS A 426 -12.42 -3.33 -0.83
CA HIS A 426 -11.07 -3.01 -0.34
C HIS A 426 -10.58 -1.71 -0.98
N GLN A 427 -9.84 -0.89 -0.25
CA GLN A 427 -9.34 0.41 -0.71
C GLN A 427 -8.61 0.35 -2.06
N ASP A 428 -7.85 -0.71 -2.30
CA ASP A 428 -7.08 -0.90 -3.54
C ASP A 428 -7.97 -1.19 -4.75
N LEU A 429 -9.20 -1.64 -4.49
CA LEU A 429 -10.18 -2.05 -5.50
C LEU A 429 -11.29 -1.01 -5.71
N THR A 430 -11.43 -0.03 -4.83
CA THR A 430 -12.48 1.00 -4.91
C THR A 430 -12.42 1.80 -6.20
N LEU A 431 -11.21 2.13 -6.71
CA LEU A 431 -11.08 2.83 -7.98
C LEU A 431 -11.62 2.01 -9.15
N ARG A 432 -11.47 0.69 -9.10
CA ARG A 432 -11.98 -0.22 -10.13
C ARG A 432 -13.50 -0.36 -10.05
N ALA A 433 -14.06 -0.47 -8.86
CA ALA A 433 -15.52 -0.47 -8.68
C ALA A 433 -16.17 0.86 -9.12
N LYS A 434 -15.52 2.01 -8.84
CA LYS A 434 -15.94 3.33 -9.35
C LYS A 434 -15.94 3.43 -10.88
N GLN A 435 -15.05 2.70 -11.56
CA GLN A 435 -15.05 2.65 -13.03
C GLN A 435 -16.21 1.81 -13.58
N GLN A 436 -16.67 0.80 -12.83
CA GLN A 436 -17.78 -0.06 -13.23
C GLN A 436 -19.14 0.61 -12.98
N VAL A 437 -19.35 1.14 -11.77
CA VAL A 437 -20.60 1.77 -11.32
C VAL A 437 -20.34 3.16 -10.75
N PRO A 438 -20.14 4.19 -11.59
CA PRO A 438 -19.68 5.51 -11.15
C PRO A 438 -20.70 6.30 -10.32
N GLU A 439 -21.99 6.03 -10.54
CA GLU A 439 -23.11 6.71 -9.85
C GLU A 439 -23.42 6.10 -8.47
N ALA A 440 -22.80 4.97 -8.13
CA ALA A 440 -22.97 4.34 -6.82
C ALA A 440 -22.20 5.11 -5.74
N THR A 441 -22.68 5.05 -4.50
CA THR A 441 -21.86 5.45 -3.35
C THR A 441 -20.84 4.34 -3.07
N HIS A 442 -19.55 4.69 -3.01
CA HIS A 442 -18.47 3.73 -2.77
C HIS A 442 -17.82 3.95 -1.41
N LEU A 443 -17.86 2.93 -0.56
CA LEU A 443 -17.16 2.88 0.71
C LEU A 443 -15.95 1.95 0.61
N SER A 444 -14.89 2.28 1.32
CA SER A 444 -13.61 1.56 1.26
C SER A 444 -13.20 1.07 2.64
N LEU A 445 -12.67 -0.13 2.70
CA LEU A 445 -12.11 -0.75 3.90
C LEU A 445 -10.68 -1.23 3.65
N THR A 446 -9.88 -1.29 4.71
CA THR A 446 -8.50 -1.85 4.70
C THR A 446 -8.48 -3.31 5.11
N ASN A 447 -9.48 -3.75 5.85
CA ASN A 447 -9.67 -5.13 6.26
C ASN A 447 -11.17 -5.42 6.22
N PHE A 448 -11.57 -6.55 5.62
CA PHE A 448 -12.98 -6.94 5.57
C PHE A 448 -13.53 -7.37 6.93
N LEU A 449 -12.66 -7.55 7.93
CA LEU A 449 -12.99 -7.85 9.33
C LEU A 449 -13.11 -6.60 10.23
N ASP A 450 -13.10 -5.39 9.65
CA ASP A 450 -13.18 -4.13 10.39
C ASP A 450 -14.59 -3.90 10.99
N ASN A 451 -14.83 -4.49 12.17
CA ASN A 451 -16.07 -4.35 12.93
C ASN A 451 -16.46 -2.88 13.22
N PRO A 452 -15.54 -2.02 13.70
CA PRO A 452 -15.83 -0.60 13.94
C PRO A 452 -16.38 0.13 12.71
N PHE A 453 -15.86 -0.18 11.52
CA PHE A 453 -16.38 0.37 10.27
C PHE A 453 -17.84 -0.02 10.02
N TYR A 454 -18.19 -1.30 10.17
CA TYR A 454 -19.57 -1.75 9.93
C TYR A 454 -20.54 -1.25 11.00
N ASP A 455 -20.14 -1.17 12.26
CA ASP A 455 -20.97 -0.61 13.34
C ASP A 455 -21.27 0.87 13.08
N SER A 456 -20.25 1.63 12.67
CA SER A 456 -20.41 3.03 12.29
C SER A 456 -21.34 3.18 11.09
N LEU A 457 -21.19 2.33 10.06
CA LEU A 457 -22.05 2.35 8.87
C LEU A 457 -23.51 2.07 9.20
N VAL A 458 -23.78 1.07 10.03
CA VAL A 458 -25.15 0.71 10.44
C VAL A 458 -25.76 1.81 11.29
N SER A 459 -25.02 2.38 12.25
CA SER A 459 -25.48 3.55 13.02
C SER A 459 -25.84 4.72 12.10
N ASP A 460 -24.99 5.02 11.12
CA ASP A 460 -25.24 6.10 10.16
C ASP A 460 -26.46 5.84 9.27
N ILE A 461 -26.70 4.59 8.89
CA ILE A 461 -27.91 4.20 8.14
C ILE A 461 -29.15 4.40 9.02
N ILE A 462 -29.13 4.01 10.30
CA ILE A 462 -30.25 4.21 11.24
C ILE A 462 -30.54 5.71 11.39
N ASP A 463 -29.51 6.51 11.67
CA ASP A 463 -29.63 7.94 11.94
C ASP A 463 -30.16 8.74 10.73
N LYS A 464 -29.83 8.29 9.51
CA LYS A 464 -30.17 9.01 8.26
C LYS A 464 -31.32 8.41 7.45
N SER A 465 -31.72 7.16 7.70
CA SER A 465 -32.92 6.56 7.07
C SER A 465 -34.22 6.97 7.76
N GLY A 466 -34.15 7.65 8.91
CA GLY A 466 -35.32 8.09 9.67
C GLY A 466 -36.07 6.95 10.37
N ALA A 467 -35.45 5.78 10.51
CA ALA A 467 -35.99 4.65 11.27
C ALA A 467 -35.88 4.90 12.79
N ALA A 468 -36.68 5.83 13.30
CA ALA A 468 -36.84 6.04 14.72
C ALA A 468 -37.58 4.84 15.36
N GLN A 469 -36.89 4.19 16.30
CA GLN A 469 -37.42 3.46 17.46
C GLN A 469 -38.76 2.72 17.28
N ALA A 470 -38.66 1.43 16.96
CA ALA A 470 -39.63 0.45 17.47
C ALA A 470 -38.84 -0.48 18.39
N GLY A 471 -39.18 -0.47 19.68
CA GLY A 471 -38.56 -1.35 20.67
C GLY A 471 -38.67 -2.80 20.25
N VAL A 472 -37.58 -3.55 20.42
CA VAL A 472 -37.55 -4.98 20.16
C VAL A 472 -37.10 -5.67 21.44
N GLU A 473 -38.07 -6.34 22.08
CA GLU A 473 -37.82 -7.41 23.04
C GLU A 473 -36.85 -8.44 22.43
N PRO A 474 -36.02 -9.14 23.22
CA PRO A 474 -35.04 -10.07 22.70
C PRO A 474 -35.74 -11.19 21.91
N VAL A 475 -35.68 -11.10 20.58
CA VAL A 475 -36.13 -12.19 19.70
C VAL A 475 -35.04 -13.24 19.71
N ALA A 476 -35.40 -14.43 20.17
CA ALA A 476 -34.53 -15.59 20.30
C ALA A 476 -33.70 -15.85 19.03
N ALA A 477 -32.45 -16.23 19.24
CA ALA A 477 -31.51 -16.63 18.20
C ALA A 477 -32.15 -17.66 17.25
N VAL A 478 -32.25 -17.32 15.98
CA VAL A 478 -32.58 -18.28 14.92
C VAL A 478 -31.29 -19.05 14.61
N GLU A 479 -31.20 -20.29 15.07
CA GLU A 479 -30.15 -21.24 14.67
C GLU A 479 -30.14 -21.39 13.15
N GLN A 480 -29.06 -20.94 12.49
CA GLN A 480 -28.72 -21.42 11.15
C GLN A 480 -28.08 -22.81 11.28
N PRO A 481 -28.34 -23.75 10.35
CA PRO A 481 -27.76 -25.08 10.43
C PRO A 481 -26.24 -24.98 10.27
N SER A 482 -25.47 -25.40 11.29
CA SER A 482 -24.02 -25.42 11.22
C SER A 482 -23.56 -26.37 10.11
N ALA A 483 -22.56 -25.93 9.32
CA ALA A 483 -22.03 -26.68 8.16
C ALA A 483 -21.38 -28.01 8.56
N PHE A 484 -21.13 -28.21 9.86
CA PHE A 484 -20.59 -29.43 10.46
C PHE A 484 -21.22 -29.62 11.85
N LYS A 485 -21.30 -30.86 12.33
CA LYS A 485 -21.64 -31.15 13.73
C LYS A 485 -20.38 -31.55 14.48
N LEU A 486 -19.98 -30.78 15.49
CA LEU A 486 -18.90 -31.12 16.40
C LEU A 486 -19.41 -32.03 17.52
N GLN A 487 -18.70 -33.12 17.79
CA GLN A 487 -18.96 -34.10 18.85
C GLN A 487 -17.81 -34.08 19.86
N LYS A 488 -18.06 -34.61 21.06
CA LYS A 488 -17.08 -34.63 22.15
C LYS A 488 -15.79 -35.34 21.74
N GLU A 489 -15.92 -36.38 20.95
CA GLU A 489 -14.82 -37.24 20.48
C GLU A 489 -13.89 -36.51 19.50
N GLN A 490 -14.26 -35.31 19.05
CA GLN A 490 -13.49 -34.48 18.13
C GLN A 490 -12.73 -33.34 18.83
N ILE A 491 -12.83 -33.24 20.16
CA ILE A 491 -12.24 -32.16 20.97
C ILE A 491 -11.13 -32.74 21.85
N PHE A 492 -9.93 -32.18 21.70
CA PHE A 492 -8.72 -32.62 22.40
C PHE A 492 -8.10 -31.41 23.11
N LEU A 493 -8.13 -31.42 24.44
CA LEU A 493 -7.67 -30.32 25.29
C LEU A 493 -6.35 -30.65 25.98
N GLY A 494 -5.57 -29.62 26.33
CA GLY A 494 -4.32 -29.78 27.07
C GLY A 494 -3.23 -30.58 26.36
N LEU A 495 -3.16 -30.49 25.03
CA LEU A 495 -2.12 -31.19 24.25
C LEU A 495 -0.78 -30.46 24.30
N THR A 496 0.28 -31.20 24.00
CA THR A 496 1.63 -30.67 23.78
C THR A 496 2.16 -31.16 22.44
N ALA A 497 2.90 -30.32 21.73
CA ALA A 497 3.58 -30.66 20.48
C ALA A 497 4.93 -29.94 20.43
N ALA A 498 5.98 -30.64 20.01
CA ALA A 498 7.31 -30.06 19.91
C ALA A 498 7.48 -29.21 18.64
N THR A 499 6.76 -29.58 17.58
CA THR A 499 6.81 -28.91 16.28
C THR A 499 5.41 -28.71 15.71
N LYS A 500 5.25 -27.77 14.77
CA LYS A 500 3.98 -27.63 14.03
C LYS A 500 3.65 -28.90 13.26
N GLU A 501 4.66 -29.63 12.79
CA GLU A 501 4.47 -30.88 12.07
C GLU A 501 3.80 -31.94 12.96
N ASP A 502 4.13 -31.99 14.25
CA ASP A 502 3.49 -32.88 15.21
C ASP A 502 2.02 -32.50 15.42
N ALA A 503 1.73 -31.19 15.53
CA ALA A 503 0.37 -30.69 15.70
C ALA A 503 -0.52 -30.95 14.46
N ILE A 504 0.03 -30.74 13.26
CA ILE A 504 -0.65 -31.03 11.98
C ILE A 504 -0.87 -32.54 11.82
N ARG A 505 0.14 -33.36 12.16
CA ARG A 505 0.02 -34.83 12.13
C ARG A 505 -1.11 -35.31 13.02
N PHE A 506 -1.13 -34.85 14.27
CA PHE A 506 -2.14 -35.25 15.24
C PHE A 506 -3.55 -34.87 14.75
N ALA A 507 -3.75 -33.64 14.28
CA ALA A 507 -5.02 -33.20 13.73
C ALA A 507 -5.44 -34.07 12.52
N GLY A 508 -4.52 -34.35 11.60
CA GLY A 508 -4.77 -35.21 10.44
C GLY A 508 -5.16 -36.65 10.84
N GLU A 509 -4.44 -37.26 11.79
CA GLU A 509 -4.73 -38.61 12.28
C GLU A 509 -6.09 -38.69 12.98
N GLN A 510 -6.47 -37.67 13.75
CA GLN A 510 -7.80 -37.63 14.37
C GLN A 510 -8.92 -37.44 13.33
N LEU A 511 -8.69 -36.68 12.25
CA LEU A 511 -9.64 -36.59 11.13
C LEU A 511 -9.86 -37.96 10.46
N VAL A 512 -8.79 -38.73 10.28
CA VAL A 512 -8.86 -40.09 9.73
C VAL A 512 -9.57 -41.04 10.69
N LYS A 513 -9.21 -41.01 11.98
CA LYS A 513 -9.82 -41.86 13.02
C LYS A 513 -11.31 -41.60 13.21
N ALA A 514 -11.75 -40.34 13.09
CA ALA A 514 -13.16 -39.94 13.14
C ALA A 514 -13.92 -40.23 11.82
N GLY A 515 -13.23 -40.77 10.80
CA GLY A 515 -13.80 -41.17 9.53
C GLY A 515 -14.14 -40.02 8.59
N PHE A 516 -13.50 -38.86 8.75
CA PHE A 516 -13.69 -37.70 7.86
C PHE A 516 -12.83 -37.79 6.60
N ALA A 517 -11.65 -38.41 6.67
CA ALA A 517 -10.73 -38.55 5.56
C ALA A 517 -10.01 -39.91 5.54
N LYS A 518 -9.43 -40.28 4.41
CA LYS A 518 -8.55 -41.45 4.27
C LYS A 518 -7.12 -41.13 4.74
N PRO A 519 -6.28 -42.14 5.04
CA PRO A 519 -4.89 -41.93 5.50
C PRO A 519 -4.05 -41.01 4.60
N ASP A 520 -4.25 -41.06 3.29
CA ASP A 520 -3.51 -40.24 2.31
C ASP A 520 -3.83 -38.74 2.40
N TYR A 521 -4.84 -38.34 3.19
CA TYR A 521 -5.15 -36.94 3.46
C TYR A 521 -4.12 -36.25 4.36
N VAL A 522 -3.47 -37.00 5.27
CA VAL A 522 -2.48 -36.44 6.21
C VAL A 522 -1.24 -35.90 5.47
N PRO A 523 -0.62 -36.65 4.54
CA PRO A 523 0.41 -36.09 3.65
C PRO A 523 -0.04 -34.83 2.91
N ALA A 524 -1.29 -34.76 2.44
CA ALA A 524 -1.79 -33.59 1.73
C ALA A 524 -1.92 -32.35 2.62
N MET A 525 -2.17 -32.50 3.94
CA MET A 525 -2.15 -31.38 4.89
C MET A 525 -0.75 -30.79 5.02
N PHE A 526 0.29 -31.63 5.01
CA PHE A 526 1.68 -31.16 5.01
C PHE A 526 2.06 -30.44 3.71
N GLU A 527 1.68 -30.98 2.55
CA GLU A 527 1.92 -30.32 1.28
C GLU A 527 1.21 -28.96 1.21
N ARG A 528 0.00 -28.84 1.78
CA ARG A 528 -0.71 -27.57 1.88
C ARG A 528 0.03 -26.56 2.76
N GLU A 529 0.54 -26.97 3.91
CA GLU A 529 1.30 -26.11 4.83
C GLU A 529 2.60 -25.59 4.18
N LYS A 530 3.28 -26.41 3.37
CA LYS A 530 4.52 -26.01 2.67
C LYS A 530 4.33 -24.88 1.67
N LEU A 531 3.12 -24.72 1.09
CA LEU A 531 2.84 -23.65 0.14
C LEU A 531 2.78 -22.29 0.84
N VAL A 532 1.97 -22.21 1.90
CA VAL A 532 1.79 -21.06 2.78
C VAL A 532 1.29 -21.60 4.11
N SER A 533 1.80 -21.04 5.21
CA SER A 533 1.36 -21.46 6.55
C SER A 533 -0.15 -21.36 6.73
N THR A 534 -0.70 -22.33 7.45
CA THR A 534 -2.12 -22.40 7.82
C THR A 534 -2.41 -21.67 9.13
N TYR A 535 -1.43 -20.93 9.67
CA TYR A 535 -1.63 -19.96 10.74
C TYR A 535 -2.46 -18.77 10.26
N LEU A 536 -3.47 -18.38 11.05
CA LEU A 536 -4.42 -17.32 10.71
C LEU A 536 -4.25 -16.05 11.58
N GLY A 537 -3.34 -16.06 12.56
CA GLY A 537 -3.20 -15.01 13.57
C GLY A 537 -3.95 -15.31 14.87
N GLU A 538 -3.74 -14.46 15.89
CA GLU A 538 -4.39 -14.55 17.21
C GLU A 538 -4.30 -15.94 17.87
N GLY A 539 -3.20 -16.67 17.63
CA GLY A 539 -2.97 -17.98 18.21
C GLY A 539 -3.77 -19.13 17.58
N VAL A 540 -4.31 -18.97 16.37
CA VAL A 540 -5.14 -19.99 15.69
C VAL A 540 -4.49 -20.47 14.40
N ALA A 541 -4.41 -21.79 14.22
CA ALA A 541 -4.01 -22.45 12.98
C ALA A 541 -5.10 -23.40 12.48
N VAL A 542 -5.30 -23.47 11.16
CA VAL A 542 -6.38 -24.24 10.53
C VAL A 542 -5.85 -25.14 9.41
N PRO A 543 -5.12 -26.22 9.76
CA PRO A 543 -4.55 -27.11 8.77
C PRO A 543 -5.63 -27.90 8.02
N HIS A 544 -5.46 -28.01 6.71
CA HIS A 544 -6.34 -28.72 5.78
C HIS A 544 -5.54 -29.25 4.58
N GLY A 545 -6.07 -30.24 3.86
CA GLY A 545 -5.39 -30.81 2.68
C GLY A 545 -5.38 -29.88 1.46
N THR A 546 -4.55 -30.19 0.47
CA THR A 546 -4.54 -29.48 -0.83
C THR A 546 -5.85 -29.68 -1.61
N ILE A 547 -6.03 -28.90 -2.68
CA ILE A 547 -7.23 -28.98 -3.53
C ILE A 547 -7.29 -30.32 -4.27
N GLU A 548 -6.15 -30.89 -4.63
CA GLU A 548 -6.00 -32.15 -5.35
C GLU A 548 -6.40 -33.35 -4.48
N ALA A 549 -6.28 -33.24 -3.15
CA ALA A 549 -6.61 -34.29 -2.19
C ALA A 549 -8.08 -34.31 -1.76
N LYS A 550 -8.97 -33.58 -2.45
CA LYS A 550 -10.41 -33.53 -2.12
C LYS A 550 -11.10 -34.89 -2.21
N ASP A 551 -10.64 -35.77 -3.10
CA ASP A 551 -11.17 -37.14 -3.27
C ASP A 551 -10.77 -38.08 -2.11
N GLU A 552 -9.87 -37.62 -1.24
CA GLU A 552 -9.47 -38.31 -0.02
C GLU A 552 -10.35 -37.95 1.18
N VAL A 553 -11.24 -36.97 1.05
CA VAL A 553 -12.25 -36.61 2.05
C VAL A 553 -13.49 -37.48 1.90
N ILE A 554 -13.81 -38.26 2.93
CA ILE A 554 -14.98 -39.14 3.00
C ILE A 554 -16.25 -38.31 3.27
N LYS A 555 -16.21 -37.47 4.30
CA LYS A 555 -17.29 -36.57 4.74
C LYS A 555 -16.72 -35.32 5.41
N THR A 556 -17.43 -34.20 5.30
CA THR A 556 -17.02 -32.94 5.92
C THR A 556 -17.04 -33.04 7.45
N GLY A 557 -15.98 -32.57 8.10
CA GLY A 557 -15.85 -32.53 9.55
C GLY A 557 -14.55 -31.89 10.02
N ILE A 558 -14.50 -31.61 11.31
CA ILE A 558 -13.37 -30.94 11.95
C ILE A 558 -12.89 -31.69 13.18
N VAL A 559 -11.66 -31.40 13.61
CA VAL A 559 -11.14 -31.76 14.93
C VAL A 559 -10.55 -30.53 15.59
N PHE A 560 -10.77 -30.39 16.89
CA PHE A 560 -10.31 -29.26 17.69
C PHE A 560 -9.18 -29.72 18.60
N CYS A 561 -8.01 -29.10 18.48
CA CYS A 561 -6.82 -29.43 19.26
C CYS A 561 -6.31 -28.17 19.97
N GLN A 562 -6.31 -28.16 21.30
CA GLN A 562 -5.82 -27.06 22.12
C GLN A 562 -4.42 -27.39 22.67
N TYR A 563 -3.50 -26.44 22.52
CA TYR A 563 -2.12 -26.47 22.99
C TYR A 563 -1.87 -25.25 23.89
N PRO A 564 -2.09 -25.35 25.22
CA PRO A 564 -2.02 -24.21 26.13
C PRO A 564 -0.66 -23.47 26.12
N ASP A 565 0.43 -24.23 25.98
CA ASP A 565 1.81 -23.71 25.92
C ASP A 565 2.16 -23.10 24.56
N GLY A 566 1.30 -23.29 23.54
CA GLY A 566 1.51 -22.84 22.18
C GLY A 566 2.47 -23.71 21.36
N VAL A 567 2.35 -23.63 20.04
CA VAL A 567 3.20 -24.32 19.07
C VAL A 567 3.65 -23.31 18.02
N GLN A 568 4.94 -23.24 17.71
CA GLN A 568 5.47 -22.32 16.71
C GLN A 568 5.07 -22.76 15.29
N PHE A 569 4.25 -21.98 14.58
CA PHE A 569 3.77 -22.29 13.23
C PHE A 569 4.46 -21.48 12.10
N THR A 570 4.91 -20.26 12.39
CA THR A 570 5.68 -19.41 11.46
C THR A 570 7.05 -19.05 12.04
N ASP A 571 7.92 -18.43 11.25
CA ASP A 571 9.25 -17.97 11.73
C ASP A 571 9.16 -16.65 12.54
N ASP A 572 7.97 -16.04 12.63
CA ASP A 572 7.73 -14.78 13.34
C ASP A 572 7.50 -15.02 14.85
N GLU A 573 7.92 -14.08 15.70
CA GLU A 573 7.74 -14.19 17.17
C GLU A 573 6.26 -14.33 17.59
N ASP A 574 5.33 -13.72 16.84
CA ASP A 574 3.87 -13.78 17.08
C ASP A 574 3.20 -15.01 16.41
N GLY A 575 3.99 -15.88 15.78
CA GLY A 575 3.58 -17.07 15.01
C GLY A 575 3.18 -18.29 15.83
N VAL A 576 2.73 -18.11 17.08
CA VAL A 576 2.50 -19.20 18.04
C VAL A 576 1.03 -19.59 18.08
N ALA A 577 0.69 -20.77 17.59
CA ALA A 577 -0.68 -21.30 17.63
C ALA A 577 -0.96 -22.02 18.96
N LYS A 578 -2.00 -21.59 19.67
CA LYS A 578 -2.58 -22.29 20.84
C LYS A 578 -3.78 -23.15 20.47
N LEU A 579 -4.42 -22.86 19.34
CA LEU A 579 -5.52 -23.66 18.79
C LEU A 579 -5.14 -24.16 17.40
N VAL A 580 -5.30 -25.46 17.17
CA VAL A 580 -5.11 -26.10 15.86
C VAL A 580 -6.40 -26.81 15.50
N ILE A 581 -7.08 -26.35 14.46
CA ILE A 581 -8.37 -26.89 14.04
C ILE A 581 -8.21 -27.57 12.69
N GLY A 582 -8.13 -28.90 12.70
CA GLY A 582 -8.01 -29.70 11.49
C GLY A 582 -9.33 -29.74 10.74
N ILE A 583 -9.32 -29.47 9.43
CA ILE A 583 -10.51 -29.50 8.59
C ILE A 583 -10.36 -30.54 7.48
N ALA A 584 -11.37 -31.39 7.34
CA ALA A 584 -11.62 -32.19 6.14
C ALA A 584 -12.95 -31.74 5.55
N ALA A 585 -12.97 -31.22 4.32
CA ALA A 585 -14.19 -30.68 3.71
C ALA A 585 -14.36 -31.07 2.24
N LYS A 586 -15.57 -31.48 1.87
CA LYS A 586 -15.94 -31.88 0.50
C LYS A 586 -16.44 -30.67 -0.31
N ASN A 587 -16.32 -30.69 -1.64
CA ASN A 587 -17.01 -29.76 -2.55
C ASN A 587 -16.89 -28.24 -2.23
N ASN A 588 -15.70 -27.76 -1.84
CA ASN A 588 -15.46 -26.36 -1.44
C ASN A 588 -16.15 -25.90 -0.13
N GLU A 589 -16.74 -26.82 0.64
CA GLU A 589 -17.35 -26.52 1.96
C GLU A 589 -16.33 -26.05 3.01
N HIS A 590 -15.01 -26.16 2.73
CA HIS A 590 -13.97 -25.69 3.64
C HIS A 590 -14.17 -24.20 4.01
N ILE A 591 -14.68 -23.38 3.08
CA ILE A 591 -14.95 -21.96 3.33
C ILE A 591 -16.08 -21.81 4.35
N ALA A 592 -17.15 -22.60 4.23
CA ALA A 592 -18.27 -22.56 5.17
C ALA A 592 -17.83 -22.99 6.58
N VAL A 593 -17.00 -24.04 6.66
CA VAL A 593 -16.44 -24.55 7.92
C VAL A 593 -15.50 -23.52 8.56
N VAL A 594 -14.58 -22.94 7.80
CA VAL A 594 -13.68 -21.86 8.27
C VAL A 594 -14.49 -20.64 8.70
N THR A 595 -15.56 -20.28 7.98
CA THR A 595 -16.43 -19.15 8.34
C THR A 595 -17.14 -19.40 9.67
N SER A 596 -17.69 -20.60 9.88
CA SER A 596 -18.31 -20.97 11.16
C SER A 596 -17.32 -20.97 12.32
N ILE A 597 -16.10 -21.48 12.12
CA ILE A 597 -15.03 -21.48 13.13
C ILE A 597 -14.60 -20.04 13.45
N THR A 598 -14.31 -19.23 12.43
CA THR A 598 -13.88 -17.83 12.63
C THR A 598 -14.97 -17.01 13.31
N SER A 599 -16.25 -17.19 12.94
CA SER A 599 -17.37 -16.53 13.62
C SER A 599 -17.50 -16.92 15.11
N ALA A 600 -17.14 -18.15 15.48
CA ALA A 600 -17.13 -18.57 16.87
C ALA A 600 -15.91 -18.07 17.65
N LEU A 601 -14.86 -17.64 16.93
CA LEU A 601 -13.63 -17.06 17.47
C LEU A 601 -13.61 -15.52 17.36
N ASP A 602 -14.76 -14.89 17.10
CA ASP A 602 -14.88 -13.44 16.83
C ASP A 602 -14.60 -12.53 18.05
N SER A 603 -14.60 -13.06 19.28
CA SER A 603 -14.30 -12.29 20.49
C SER A 603 -13.02 -12.75 21.17
N GLU A 604 -12.22 -11.78 21.66
CA GLU A 604 -11.03 -12.05 22.48
C GLU A 604 -11.37 -12.94 23.68
N GLU A 605 -12.54 -12.73 24.30
CA GLU A 605 -13.06 -13.58 25.40
C GLU A 605 -13.27 -15.04 24.97
N SER A 606 -13.77 -15.29 23.75
CA SER A 606 -13.98 -16.67 23.24
C SER A 606 -12.66 -17.35 22.93
N ILE A 607 -11.68 -16.63 22.38
CA ILE A 607 -10.34 -17.15 22.11
C ILE A 607 -9.62 -17.46 23.42
N GLU A 608 -9.65 -16.54 24.39
CA GLU A 608 -9.05 -16.76 25.71
C GLU A 608 -9.69 -17.96 26.43
N LEU A 609 -11.02 -18.07 26.39
CA LEU A 609 -11.74 -19.21 26.94
C LEU A 609 -11.35 -20.51 26.23
N LEU A 610 -11.35 -20.55 24.90
CA LEU A 610 -11.04 -21.76 24.14
C LEU A 610 -9.57 -22.17 24.24
N THR A 611 -8.64 -21.24 24.49
CA THR A 611 -7.21 -21.55 24.68
C THR A 611 -6.87 -22.01 26.10
N THR A 612 -7.72 -21.73 27.10
CA THR A 612 -7.45 -22.03 28.52
C THR A 612 -8.42 -23.03 29.15
N THR A 613 -9.58 -23.27 28.54
CA THR A 613 -10.60 -24.15 29.10
C THR A 613 -10.12 -25.59 29.21
N THR A 614 -10.57 -26.27 30.26
CA THR A 614 -10.41 -27.71 30.48
C THR A 614 -11.73 -28.47 30.30
N ASP A 615 -12.80 -27.78 29.92
CA ASP A 615 -14.15 -28.33 29.77
C ASP A 615 -14.55 -28.44 28.30
N VAL A 616 -14.72 -29.68 27.84
CA VAL A 616 -15.15 -30.01 26.48
C VAL A 616 -16.55 -29.45 26.17
N GLU A 617 -17.43 -29.32 27.17
CA GLU A 617 -18.78 -28.78 26.95
C GLU A 617 -18.76 -27.29 26.59
N GLN A 618 -17.80 -26.53 27.13
CA GLN A 618 -17.64 -25.11 26.79
C GLN A 618 -17.20 -24.94 25.33
N VAL A 619 -16.30 -25.81 24.86
CA VAL A 619 -15.88 -25.84 23.47
C VAL A 619 -17.05 -26.21 22.55
N LEU A 620 -17.84 -27.22 22.92
CA LEU A 620 -19.04 -27.60 22.17
C LEU A 620 -20.10 -26.50 22.13
N ALA A 621 -20.29 -25.77 23.22
CA ALA A 621 -21.26 -24.69 23.29
C ALA A 621 -20.89 -23.51 22.37
N LEU A 622 -19.59 -23.22 22.25
CA LEU A 622 -19.09 -22.13 21.42
C LEU A 622 -19.02 -22.48 19.93
N LEU A 623 -18.72 -23.74 19.60
CA LEU A 623 -18.48 -24.19 18.22
C LEU A 623 -19.66 -24.95 17.58
N LYS A 624 -20.88 -24.84 18.14
CA LYS A 624 -22.04 -25.66 17.77
C LYS A 624 -22.72 -25.28 16.44
#